data_AF-A0AA94H2J6-F1
#
_entry.id   AF-A0AA94H2J6-F1
#
_cell.length_a   1.000
_cell.length_b   1.000
_cell.length_c   1.000
_cell.angle_alpha   90.00
_cell.angle_beta   90.00
_cell.angle_gamma   90.00
#
_symmetry.space_group_name_H-M   'P 1'
#
loop_
_entity.id
_entity.type
_entity.pdbx_description
1 polymer ?
#
loop_
_entity_poly.entity_id
_entity_poly.type
_entity_poly.pdbx_seq_one_letter_code
_entity_poly.pdbx_strand_id
1 'polypeptide(L)'
;MSSDGITRYVVVVKFHEQSLTEINELNNHFTRAGFLLTMTDEDGNVHDLGTNTFGLISALSEQEVLELARGLAAAAVADEADITVSTWEEWQQKEH
;
A
#
# COMPACT_ATOMS: atom_id res chain seq x y z
N MET A 1 -23.21 -0.09 -5.02
CA MET A 1 -22.80 -1.08 -6.04
C MET A 1 -21.88 -2.05 -5.33
N SER A 2 -22.30 -3.29 -5.12
CA SER A 2 -21.52 -4.31 -4.40
C SER A 2 -21.00 -5.32 -5.42
N SER A 3 -19.78 -5.11 -5.91
CA SER A 3 -19.05 -6.10 -6.71
C SER A 3 -18.20 -6.95 -5.78
N ASP A 4 -18.65 -8.19 -5.52
CA ASP A 4 -17.90 -9.36 -5.05
C ASP A 4 -17.01 -9.29 -3.81
N GLY A 5 -17.09 -8.22 -3.02
CA GLY A 5 -16.35 -8.12 -1.76
C GLY A 5 -14.83 -8.02 -1.93
N ILE A 6 -14.33 -7.72 -3.14
CA ILE A 6 -12.92 -7.44 -3.42
C ILE A 6 -12.77 -5.93 -3.63
N THR A 7 -11.87 -5.32 -2.88
CA THR A 7 -11.58 -3.89 -2.91
C THR A 7 -10.12 -3.65 -3.28
N ARG A 8 -9.86 -2.56 -4.00
CA ARG A 8 -8.52 -2.09 -4.31
C ARG A 8 -8.12 -1.06 -3.28
N TYR A 9 -7.10 -1.35 -2.50
CA TYR A 9 -6.57 -0.48 -1.47
C TYR A 9 -5.24 0.11 -1.90
N VAL A 10 -4.97 1.32 -1.43
CA VAL A 10 -3.67 1.96 -1.46
C VAL A 10 -3.22 2.16 -0.01
N VAL A 11 -2.00 1.71 0.27
CA VAL A 11 -1.36 1.81 1.56
C VAL A 11 -0.17 2.74 1.43
N VAL A 12 -0.18 3.83 2.22
CA VAL A 12 0.93 4.78 2.31
C VAL A 12 1.61 4.56 3.65
N VAL A 13 2.91 4.29 3.60
CA VAL A 13 3.75 4.08 4.78
C VAL A 13 4.67 5.29 4.95
N LYS A 14 4.49 6.02 6.04
CA LYS A 14 5.28 7.21 6.38
C LYS A 14 6.16 6.88 7.58
N PHE A 15 7.46 6.91 7.39
CA PHE A 15 8.45 6.75 8.45
C PHE A 15 9.57 7.75 8.23
N HIS A 16 10.38 8.00 9.25
CA HIS A 16 11.57 8.82 9.09
C HIS A 16 12.61 8.02 8.29
N GLU A 17 12.63 8.20 6.98
CA GLU A 17 13.58 7.51 6.10
C GLU A 17 15.01 7.87 6.51
N GLN A 18 15.73 6.92 7.10
CA GLN A 18 17.13 7.11 7.49
C GLN A 18 18.08 6.59 6.40
N SER A 19 17.62 5.66 5.55
CA SER A 19 18.45 5.10 4.46
C SER A 19 17.67 4.48 3.29
N LEU A 20 18.34 4.39 2.13
CA LEU A 20 17.86 3.60 0.99
C LEU A 20 17.70 2.10 1.31
N THR A 21 18.39 1.60 2.33
CA THR A 21 18.26 0.20 2.77
C THR A 21 16.86 -0.05 3.34
N GLU A 22 16.35 0.85 4.16
CA GLU A 22 15.02 0.74 4.77
C GLU A 22 13.91 0.77 3.71
N ILE A 23 14.04 1.65 2.70
CA ILE A 23 13.12 1.71 1.56
C ILE A 23 13.12 0.37 0.81
N ASN A 24 14.31 -0.21 0.57
CA ASN A 24 14.42 -1.50 -0.11
C ASN A 24 13.82 -2.64 0.71
N GLU A 25 14.07 -2.69 2.03
CA GLU A 25 13.48 -3.72 2.89
C GLU A 25 11.96 -3.59 2.94
N LEU A 26 11.43 -2.36 3.04
CA LEU A 26 10.00 -2.12 3.00
C LEU A 26 9.38 -2.63 1.70
N ASN A 27 9.96 -2.25 0.56
CA ASN A 27 9.52 -2.74 -0.75
C ASN A 27 9.56 -4.28 -0.83
N ASN A 28 10.63 -4.89 -0.34
CA ASN A 28 10.81 -6.33 -0.34
C ASN A 28 9.75 -7.04 0.53
N HIS A 29 9.44 -6.52 1.72
CA HIS A 29 8.43 -7.08 2.60
C HIS A 29 7.03 -6.99 2.00
N PHE A 30 6.65 -5.83 1.46
CA PHE A 30 5.34 -5.60 0.87
C PHE A 30 5.13 -6.42 -0.41
N THR A 31 6.08 -6.41 -1.33
CA THR A 31 5.98 -7.19 -2.58
C THR A 31 5.94 -8.70 -2.33
N ARG A 32 6.70 -9.21 -1.36
CA ARG A 32 6.60 -10.63 -0.94
C ARG A 32 5.24 -10.99 -0.34
N ALA A 33 4.57 -10.03 0.30
CA ALA A 33 3.22 -10.21 0.83
C ALA A 33 2.12 -10.04 -0.23
N GLY A 34 2.48 -9.82 -1.49
CA GLY A 34 1.54 -9.69 -2.61
C GLY A 34 1.04 -8.27 -2.87
N PHE A 35 1.62 -7.26 -2.21
CA PHE A 35 1.34 -5.86 -2.54
C PHE A 35 2.02 -5.47 -3.85
N LEU A 36 1.39 -4.51 -4.54
CA LEU A 36 1.78 -4.03 -5.87
C LEU A 36 2.44 -2.66 -5.76
N LEU A 37 3.41 -2.37 -6.63
CA LEU A 37 4.02 -1.04 -6.76
C LEU A 37 3.30 -0.17 -7.80
N THR A 38 2.47 -0.80 -8.63
CA THR A 38 1.68 -0.14 -9.65
C THR A 38 0.25 -0.62 -9.58
N MET A 39 -0.66 0.22 -10.05
CA MET A 39 -2.07 -0.11 -10.16
C MET A 39 -2.60 0.21 -11.55
N THR A 40 -3.49 -0.63 -12.04
CA THR A 40 -4.15 -0.44 -13.34
C THR A 40 -5.54 0.14 -13.12
N ASP A 41 -5.84 1.25 -13.78
CA ASP A 41 -7.19 1.82 -13.78
C ASP A 41 -8.16 1.01 -14.66
N GLU A 42 -9.42 1.43 -14.71
CA GLU A 42 -10.45 0.75 -15.50
C GLU A 42 -10.24 0.86 -17.01
N ASP A 43 -9.51 1.90 -17.46
CA ASP A 43 -9.16 2.13 -18.87
C ASP A 43 -7.92 1.32 -19.30
N GLY A 44 -7.27 0.64 -18.36
CA GLY A 44 -6.08 -0.18 -18.61
C GLY A 44 -4.75 0.58 -18.49
N ASN A 45 -4.75 1.83 -18.03
CA ASN A 45 -3.53 2.58 -17.81
C ASN A 45 -2.86 2.16 -16.50
N VAL A 46 -1.54 1.98 -16.56
CA VAL A 46 -0.72 1.64 -15.39
C VAL A 46 -0.26 2.93 -14.72
N HIS A 47 -0.53 3.03 -13.44
CA HIS A 47 -0.13 4.13 -12.56
C HIS A 47 0.95 3.65 -11.61
N ASP A 48 2.04 4.42 -11.52
CA ASP A 48 3.05 4.25 -10.47
C ASP A 48 2.53 4.86 -9.18
N LEU A 49 2.66 4.14 -8.07
CA LEU A 49 2.16 4.59 -6.77
C LEU A 49 3.15 5.49 -6.01
N GLY A 50 4.42 5.51 -6.43
CA GLY A 50 5.48 6.26 -5.79
C GLY A 50 6.12 5.55 -4.59
N THR A 51 7.10 6.23 -3.98
CA THR A 51 7.88 5.70 -2.86
C THR A 51 7.00 5.46 -1.63
N ASN A 52 7.17 4.29 -1.00
CA ASN A 52 6.44 3.86 0.21
C ASN A 52 4.91 3.79 0.04
N THR A 53 4.44 3.66 -1.19
CA THR A 53 3.03 3.49 -1.51
C THR A 53 2.82 2.17 -2.20
N PHE A 54 1.82 1.42 -1.74
CA PHE A 54 1.61 0.03 -2.15
C PHE A 54 0.13 -0.24 -2.41
N GLY A 55 -0.16 -0.93 -3.51
CA GLY A 55 -1.49 -1.37 -3.88
C GLY A 55 -1.80 -2.75 -3.33
N LEU A 56 -3.04 -3.01 -2.94
CA LEU A 56 -3.50 -4.34 -2.58
C LEU A 56 -4.92 -4.58 -3.11
N ILE A 57 -5.11 -5.66 -3.85
CA ILE A 57 -6.43 -6.10 -4.30
C ILE A 57 -6.84 -7.28 -3.42
N SER A 58 -7.82 -7.06 -2.55
CA SER A 58 -8.16 -8.04 -1.51
C SER A 58 -9.62 -7.96 -1.08
N ALA A 59 -10.11 -9.05 -0.50
CA ALA A 59 -11.42 -9.09 0.16
C ALA A 59 -11.37 -8.75 1.66
N LEU A 60 -10.17 -8.43 2.17
CA LEU A 60 -9.98 -7.93 3.52
C LEU A 60 -10.66 -6.58 3.70
N SER A 61 -11.12 -6.31 4.91
CA SER A 61 -11.54 -4.98 5.32
C SER A 61 -10.34 -4.03 5.42
N GLU A 62 -10.61 -2.72 5.35
CA GLU A 62 -9.58 -1.69 5.49
C GLU A 62 -8.76 -1.84 6.79
N GLN A 63 -9.42 -2.21 7.89
CA GLN A 63 -8.76 -2.45 9.18
C GLN A 63 -7.82 -3.66 9.13
N GLU A 64 -8.22 -4.75 8.48
CA GLU A 64 -7.36 -5.93 8.31
C GLU A 64 -6.16 -5.62 7.40
N VAL A 65 -6.36 -4.81 6.36
CA VAL A 65 -5.27 -4.32 5.50
C VAL A 65 -4.30 -3.44 6.29
N LEU A 66 -4.82 -2.56 7.15
CA LEU A 66 -4.01 -1.71 8.03
C LEU A 66 -3.18 -2.56 8.99
N GLU A 67 -3.77 -3.56 9.63
CA GLU A 67 -3.06 -4.47 10.55
C GLU A 67 -1.98 -5.28 9.83
N LEU A 68 -2.27 -5.80 8.64
CA LEU A 68 -1.30 -6.49 7.80
C LEU A 68 -0.13 -5.57 7.43
N ALA A 69 -0.42 -4.36 6.94
CA ALA A 69 0.59 -3.39 6.57
C ALA A 69 1.45 -2.97 7.77
N ARG A 70 0.87 -2.80 8.97
CA ARG A 70 1.61 -2.52 10.21
C ARG A 70 2.57 -3.63 10.55
N GLY A 71 2.13 -4.88 10.46
CA GLY A 71 3.00 -6.04 10.70
C GLY A 71 4.19 -6.10 9.72
N LEU A 72 3.95 -5.78 8.45
CA LEU A 72 5.00 -5.76 7.42
C LEU A 72 5.98 -4.60 7.63
N ALA A 73 5.47 -3.40 7.90
CA ALA A 73 6.32 -2.23 8.15
C ALA A 73 7.20 -2.44 9.39
N ALA A 74 6.64 -2.93 10.50
CA ALA A 74 7.40 -3.20 11.73
C ALA A 74 8.48 -4.29 11.55
N ALA A 75 8.33 -5.17 10.55
CA ALA A 75 9.34 -6.16 10.20
C ALA A 75 10.46 -5.59 9.30
N ALA A 76 10.18 -4.50 8.58
CA ALA A 76 11.07 -3.90 7.59
C ALA A 76 11.84 -2.68 8.12
N VAL A 77 11.20 -1.87 8.98
CA VAL A 77 11.78 -0.64 9.54
C VAL A 77 11.82 -0.70 11.06
N ALA A 78 12.87 -0.13 11.66
CA ALA A 78 13.07 -0.15 13.11
C ALA A 78 12.20 0.87 13.86
N ASP A 79 11.88 1.99 13.20
CA ASP A 79 11.10 3.08 13.76
C ASP A 79 9.58 2.88 13.55
N GLU A 80 8.76 3.52 14.39
CA GLU A 80 7.30 3.51 14.22
C GLU A 80 6.90 4.19 12.90
N ALA A 81 6.30 3.41 12.00
CA ALA A 81 5.73 3.92 10.76
C ALA A 81 4.26 4.30 10.95
N ASP A 82 3.90 5.51 10.49
CA ASP A 82 2.52 5.92 10.31
C ASP A 82 1.97 5.32 9.02
N ILE A 83 0.86 4.59 9.11
CA ILE A 83 0.30 3.85 7.99
C ILE A 83 -1.12 4.34 7.75
N THR A 84 -1.35 4.79 6.53
CA THR A 84 -2.68 5.17 6.05
C THR A 84 -3.12 4.18 4.99
N VAL A 85 -4.35 3.71 5.10
CA VAL A 85 -5.03 2.91 4.08
C VAL A 85 -6.17 3.74 3.52
N SER A 86 -6.34 3.74 2.21
CA SER A 86 -7.52 4.28 1.54
C SER A 86 -7.90 3.37 0.38
N THR A 87 -9.11 3.53 -0.15
CA THR A 87 -9.44 2.88 -1.43
C THR A 87 -8.64 3.52 -2.56
N TRP A 88 -8.49 2.78 -3.66
CA TRP A 88 -7.88 3.28 -4.89
C TRP A 88 -8.59 4.54 -5.40
N GLU A 89 -9.92 4.52 -5.40
CA GLU A 89 -10.75 5.62 -5.90
C GLU A 89 -10.58 6.90 -5.07
N GLU A 90 -10.42 6.76 -3.75
CA GLU A 90 -10.14 7.88 -2.85
C GLU A 90 -8.72 8.41 -3.01
N TRP A 91 -7.76 7.54 -3.26
CA TRP A 91 -6.36 7.93 -3.47
C TRP A 91 -6.18 8.67 -4.79
N GLN A 92 -6.75 8.18 -5.90
CA GLN A 92 -6.68 8.85 -7.20
C GLN A 92 -7.25 10.27 -7.17
N GLN A 93 -8.30 10.52 -6.37
CA GLN A 93 -8.87 11.86 -6.19
C GLN A 93 -7.96 12.83 -5.44
N LYS A 94 -7.00 12.33 -4.65
CA LYS A 94 -6.06 13.17 -3.88
C LYS A 94 -4.79 13.49 -4.67
N GLU A 95 -4.40 12.63 -5.60
CA GLU A 95 -3.21 12.80 -6.45
C GLU A 95 -3.47 13.68 -7.69
N HIS A 96 -4.73 13.99 -8.01
CA HIS A 96 -5.15 14.86 -9.12
C HIS A 96 -5.72 16.20 -8.64
#